data_AF-A0A9W3D955-F1
#
_entry.id   AF-A0A9W3D955-F1
#
_cell.length_a   1.000
_cell.length_b   1.000
_cell.length_c   1.000
_cell.angle_alpha   90.00
_cell.angle_beta   90.00
_cell.angle_gamma   90.00
#
_symmetry.space_group_name_H-M   'P 1'
#
loop_
_entity.id
_entity.type
_entity.pdbx_description
1 polymer ?
#
loop_
_entity_poly.entity_id
_entity_poly.type
_entity_poly.pdbx_seq_one_letter_code
_entity_poly.pdbx_strand_id
1 'polypeptide(L)'
;MVRFLGSSTAIQHHTKSIPLLIIRRFSLPSTRKDPDLESALSRNKRWIVNSRLKNIILRCPNQVAPVKFLQKKFKTLDLQGKALNWLKKYPCCFDVYLDEDEYYCRLTKPMMALVEEEELVKEAQEPVLADRLAKLLMMSVHQRLNVVMVKLNEIVAKYGDVFRLVNYSGRKSSMEIELLSWKPELAVSAVEAAAAGKRKQM
;
A
#
# COMPACT_ATOMS: atom_id res chain seq x y z
N MET A 1 -6.54 -82.94 -28.81
CA MET A 1 -7.19 -82.38 -27.61
C MET A 1 -6.49 -81.05 -27.29
N VAL A 2 -7.20 -79.93 -27.54
CA VAL A 2 -7.12 -78.61 -26.86
C VAL A 2 -5.71 -78.01 -26.65
N ARG A 3 -5.23 -77.10 -27.52
CA ARG A 3 -5.13 -75.60 -27.34
C ARG A 3 -4.09 -75.17 -26.29
N PHE A 4 -3.19 -74.20 -26.45
CA PHE A 4 -3.13 -72.97 -27.25
C PHE A 4 -1.67 -72.45 -27.26
N LEU A 5 -1.26 -71.78 -28.34
CA LEU A 5 -0.01 -71.03 -28.45
C LEU A 5 -0.04 -69.79 -27.53
N GLY A 6 0.98 -69.64 -26.68
CA GLY A 6 1.17 -68.45 -25.86
C GLY A 6 2.46 -67.73 -26.24
N SER A 7 2.37 -66.76 -27.15
CA SER A 7 3.39 -65.77 -27.43
C SER A 7 3.27 -64.62 -26.42
N SER A 8 4.20 -64.53 -25.47
CA SER A 8 4.29 -63.41 -24.53
C SER A 8 5.19 -62.33 -25.12
N THR A 9 4.57 -61.25 -25.58
CA THR A 9 5.23 -60.02 -26.02
C THR A 9 5.54 -59.17 -24.79
N ALA A 10 6.83 -58.90 -24.55
CA ALA A 10 7.28 -57.98 -23.52
C ALA A 10 6.94 -56.54 -23.95
N ILE A 11 5.91 -55.96 -23.33
CA ILE A 11 5.51 -54.57 -23.52
C ILE A 11 6.52 -53.67 -22.79
N GLN A 12 7.34 -52.96 -23.56
CA GLN A 12 8.21 -51.91 -23.07
C GLN A 12 7.34 -50.73 -22.58
N HIS A 13 7.39 -50.44 -21.29
CA HIS A 13 6.80 -49.23 -20.71
C HIS A 13 7.63 -48.02 -21.15
N HIS A 14 7.15 -47.29 -22.17
CA HIS A 14 7.63 -45.96 -22.49
C HIS A 14 7.22 -45.00 -21.35
N THR A 15 8.11 -44.77 -20.39
CA THR A 15 7.99 -43.65 -19.46
C THR A 15 8.26 -42.37 -20.23
N LYS A 16 7.19 -41.64 -20.57
CA LYS A 16 7.29 -40.31 -21.17
C LYS A 16 7.87 -39.37 -20.11
N SER A 17 9.18 -39.13 -20.21
CA SER A 17 9.86 -38.08 -19.47
C SER A 17 9.16 -36.75 -19.78
N ILE A 18 8.47 -36.19 -18.79
CA ILE A 18 7.85 -34.88 -18.86
C ILE A 18 9.02 -33.88 -18.89
N PRO A 19 9.23 -33.11 -19.97
CA PRO A 19 10.29 -32.13 -19.99
C PRO A 19 9.99 -31.09 -18.92
N LEU A 20 10.89 -31.00 -17.95
CA LEU A 20 10.90 -30.00 -16.89
C LEU A 20 10.64 -28.63 -17.53
N LEU A 21 9.47 -28.07 -17.25
CA LEU A 21 9.15 -26.69 -17.58
C LEU A 21 10.30 -25.84 -17.08
N ILE A 22 10.97 -25.18 -18.03
CA ILE A 22 11.99 -24.18 -17.77
C ILE A 22 11.34 -23.15 -16.84
N ILE A 23 11.62 -23.27 -15.54
CA ILE A 23 11.36 -22.23 -14.58
C ILE A 23 12.28 -21.10 -15.02
N ARG A 24 11.77 -20.21 -15.88
CA ARG A 24 12.36 -18.90 -16.10
C ARG A 24 12.39 -18.25 -14.73
N ARG A 25 13.55 -18.33 -14.07
CA ARG A 25 13.88 -17.41 -12.99
C ARG A 25 13.77 -16.04 -13.62
N PHE A 26 12.66 -15.35 -13.40
CA PHE A 26 12.62 -13.91 -13.50
C PHE A 26 13.63 -13.42 -12.48
N SER A 27 14.88 -13.26 -12.91
CA SER A 27 15.74 -12.30 -12.24
C SER A 27 14.99 -10.99 -12.35
N LEU A 28 14.45 -10.52 -11.22
CA LEU A 28 13.99 -9.15 -11.09
C LEU A 28 15.11 -8.29 -11.69
N PRO A 29 14.85 -7.54 -12.78
CA PRO A 29 15.83 -6.60 -13.28
C PRO A 29 16.21 -5.75 -12.07
N SER A 30 17.50 -5.72 -11.72
CA SER A 30 18.04 -4.70 -10.82
C SER A 30 17.48 -3.39 -11.36
N THR A 31 16.56 -2.78 -10.61
CA THR A 31 15.80 -1.63 -11.08
C THR A 31 16.83 -0.55 -11.37
N ARG A 32 17.13 -0.34 -12.66
CA ARG A 32 17.91 0.83 -13.05
C ARG A 32 17.12 2.01 -12.52
N LYS A 33 17.66 2.66 -11.50
CA LYS A 33 17.05 3.82 -10.89
C LYS A 33 16.91 4.86 -11.99
N ASP A 34 15.67 5.17 -12.33
CA ASP A 34 15.35 6.17 -13.33
C ASP A 34 15.91 7.52 -12.83
N PRO A 35 16.83 8.16 -13.58
CA PRO A 35 17.48 9.39 -13.14
C PRO A 35 16.48 10.55 -12.96
N ASP A 36 15.43 10.60 -13.78
CA ASP A 36 14.41 11.65 -13.68
C ASP A 36 13.57 11.43 -12.42
N LEU A 37 13.23 10.18 -12.12
CA LEU A 37 12.54 9.81 -10.89
C LEU A 37 13.39 10.12 -9.65
N GLU A 38 14.68 9.75 -9.65
CA GLU A 38 15.60 10.06 -8.54
C GLU A 38 15.79 11.58 -8.36
N SER A 39 15.82 12.34 -9.46
CA SER A 39 15.86 13.81 -9.39
C SER A 39 14.58 14.38 -8.76
N ALA A 40 13.40 13.86 -9.12
CA ALA A 40 12.13 14.27 -8.54
C ALA A 40 12.01 13.88 -7.06
N LEU A 41 12.48 12.69 -6.69
CA LEU A 41 12.50 12.21 -5.31
C LEU A 41 13.48 13.00 -4.44
N SER A 42 14.66 13.33 -4.96
CA SER A 42 15.65 14.15 -4.25
C SER A 42 15.15 15.57 -3.98
N ARG A 43 14.44 16.18 -4.94
CA ARG A 43 13.73 17.47 -4.75
C ARG A 43 12.69 17.37 -3.62
N ASN A 44 12.00 16.25 -3.54
CA ASN A 44 10.98 15.98 -2.52
C ASN A 44 11.52 15.47 -1.17
N LYS A 45 12.83 15.20 -1.02
CA LYS A 45 13.38 14.64 0.23
C LYS A 45 13.04 15.50 1.46
N ARG A 46 13.04 16.83 1.31
CA ARG A 46 12.68 17.78 2.37
C ARG A 46 11.20 17.66 2.77
N TRP A 47 10.32 17.58 1.77
CA TRP A 47 8.89 17.36 1.98
C TRP A 47 8.61 16.03 2.68
N ILE A 48 9.22 14.94 2.20
CA ILE A 48 9.06 13.60 2.79
C ILE A 48 9.47 13.62 4.27
N VAL A 49 10.59 14.26 4.59
CA VAL A 49 11.07 14.40 5.97
C VAL A 49 10.10 15.20 6.82
N ASN A 50 9.65 16.37 6.36
CA ASN A 50 8.74 17.23 7.11
C ASN A 50 7.39 16.54 7.33
N SER A 51 6.87 15.81 6.34
CA SER A 51 5.65 15.01 6.44
C SER A 51 5.81 13.86 7.45
N ARG A 52 6.97 13.19 7.48
CA ARG A 52 7.27 12.17 8.49
C ARG A 52 7.38 12.78 9.90
N LEU A 53 8.03 13.93 10.06
CA LEU A 53 8.12 14.62 11.34
C LEU A 53 6.75 15.07 11.85
N LYS A 54 5.92 15.62 10.97
CA LYS A 54 4.50 15.93 11.24
C LYS A 54 3.77 14.71 11.80
N ASN A 55 3.84 13.56 11.12
CA ASN A 55 3.20 12.32 11.57
C ASN A 55 3.76 11.78 12.89
N ILE A 56 5.04 12.03 13.20
CA ILE A 56 5.63 11.66 14.49
C ILE A 56 5.05 12.55 15.60
N ILE A 57 4.97 13.86 15.37
CA ILE A 57 4.45 14.83 16.36
C ILE A 57 2.96 14.59 16.61
N LEU A 58 2.17 14.30 15.57
CA LEU A 58 0.74 13.98 15.69
C LEU A 58 0.47 12.72 16.51
N ARG A 59 1.43 11.80 16.61
CA ARG A 59 1.33 10.57 17.43
C ARG A 59 1.74 10.80 18.89
N CYS A 60 2.31 11.94 19.23
CA CYS A 60 2.70 12.27 20.60
C CYS A 60 1.50 12.77 21.40
N PRO A 61 1.47 12.53 22.73
CA PRO A 61 0.45 13.10 23.59
C PRO A 61 0.49 14.63 23.50
N ASN A 62 -0.68 15.26 23.50
CA ASN A 62 -0.86 16.71 23.36
C ASN A 62 -0.29 17.32 22.06
N GLN A 63 0.10 16.51 21.07
CA GLN A 63 0.71 16.95 19.81
C GLN A 63 1.99 17.79 20.01
N VAL A 64 2.70 17.52 21.11
CA VAL A 64 3.99 18.13 21.43
C VAL A 64 5.06 17.04 21.50
N ALA A 65 6.21 17.30 20.91
CA ALA A 65 7.36 16.39 20.93
C ALA A 65 8.62 17.09 21.49
N PRO A 66 9.32 16.49 22.47
CA PRO A 66 10.62 16.97 22.90
C PRO A 66 11.63 16.91 21.75
N VAL A 67 12.49 17.93 21.60
CA VAL A 67 13.52 17.97 20.55
C VAL A 67 14.53 16.83 20.75
N LYS A 68 14.81 16.43 21.99
CA LYS A 68 15.64 15.24 22.29
C LYS A 68 15.02 13.96 21.72
N PHE A 69 13.70 13.81 21.77
CA PHE A 69 12.99 12.67 21.18
C PHE A 69 13.05 12.72 19.66
N LEU A 70 12.80 13.88 19.06
CA LEU A 70 12.91 14.07 17.61
C LEU A 70 14.34 13.77 17.12
N GLN A 71 15.38 14.21 17.84
CA GLN A 71 16.77 13.91 17.52
C GLN A 71 17.06 12.40 17.42
N LYS A 72 16.44 11.56 18.26
CA LYS A 72 16.57 10.11 18.15
C LYS A 72 15.96 9.58 16.85
N LYS A 73 14.82 10.15 16.41
CA LYS A 73 14.13 9.79 15.17
C LYS A 73 14.83 10.30 13.91
N PHE A 74 15.67 11.34 13.99
CA PHE A 74 16.44 11.84 12.85
C PHE A 74 17.35 10.78 12.22
N LYS A 75 17.93 9.88 13.05
CA LYS A 75 18.72 8.73 12.56
C LYS A 75 17.88 7.81 11.67
N THR A 76 16.62 7.56 12.04
CA THR A 76 15.67 6.75 11.26
C THR A 76 15.21 7.46 9.97
N LEU A 77 15.29 8.79 9.93
CA LEU A 77 14.92 9.60 8.78
C LEU A 77 16.07 9.87 7.81
N ASP A 78 17.25 9.28 8.04
CA ASP A 78 18.47 9.52 7.26
C ASP A 78 18.83 11.03 7.18
N LEU A 79 18.62 11.72 8.31
CA LEU A 79 18.97 13.13 8.48
C LEU A 79 20.25 13.25 9.30
N GLN A 80 21.17 14.07 8.81
CA GLN A 80 22.39 14.43 9.51
C GLN A 80 22.22 15.78 10.22
N GLY A 81 22.79 15.92 11.41
CA GLY A 81 22.82 17.17 12.18
C GLY A 81 21.84 17.25 13.35
N LYS A 82 21.68 18.47 13.88
CA LYS A 82 20.83 18.77 15.04
C LYS A 82 19.38 18.99 14.61
N ALA A 83 18.45 18.29 15.26
CA ALA A 83 17.01 18.42 15.03
C ALA A 83 16.54 19.87 15.19
N LEU A 84 17.05 20.56 16.22
CA LEU A 84 16.76 21.97 16.45
C LEU A 84 17.07 22.86 15.23
N ASN A 85 18.20 22.62 14.54
CA ASN A 85 18.58 23.40 13.36
C ASN A 85 17.64 23.15 12.18
N TRP A 86 17.16 21.91 12.04
CA TRP A 86 16.18 21.57 11.00
C TRP A 86 14.82 22.20 11.28
N LEU A 87 14.34 22.16 12.52
CA LEU A 87 13.07 22.77 12.91
C LEU A 87 13.10 24.29 12.69
N LYS A 88 14.19 24.96 13.09
CA LYS A 88 14.41 26.40 12.85
C LYS A 88 14.41 26.79 11.36
N LYS A 89 14.66 25.85 10.45
CA LYS A 89 14.59 26.10 9.00
C LYS A 89 13.16 26.25 8.49
N TYR A 90 12.18 25.70 9.20
CA TYR A 90 10.78 25.67 8.79
C TYR A 90 9.85 26.20 9.91
N PRO A 91 9.98 27.48 10.30
CA PRO A 91 9.16 28.07 11.36
C PRO A 91 7.66 28.13 11.01
N CYS A 92 7.32 28.06 9.72
CA CYS A 92 5.92 27.98 9.28
C CYS A 92 5.26 26.64 9.66
N CYS A 93 6.02 25.56 9.74
CA CYS A 93 5.52 24.21 10.05
C CYS A 93 5.66 23.83 11.53
N PHE A 94 6.74 24.30 12.16
CA PHE A 94 7.13 23.90 13.50
C PHE A 94 7.34 25.11 14.41
N ASP A 95 6.67 25.09 15.55
CA ASP A 95 6.87 26.04 16.64
C ASP A 95 7.73 25.38 17.72
N VAL A 96 8.87 25.99 18.02
CA VAL A 96 9.85 25.48 18.97
C VAL A 96 9.95 26.43 20.15
N TYR A 97 9.69 25.91 21.35
CA TYR A 97 9.75 26.68 22.59
C TYR A 97 10.62 25.96 23.64
N LEU A 98 11.08 26.72 24.62
CA LEU A 98 11.87 26.22 25.75
C LEU A 98 10.94 26.16 26.96
N ASP A 99 10.92 25.03 27.65
CA ASP A 99 10.17 24.81 28.87
C ASP A 99 11.03 24.02 29.85
N GLU A 100 11.21 24.52 31.07
CA GLU A 100 12.02 23.90 32.14
C GLU A 100 13.39 23.35 31.65
N ASP A 101 14.13 24.16 30.88
CA ASP A 101 15.43 23.83 30.24
C ASP A 101 15.41 22.75 29.14
N GLU A 102 14.24 22.27 28.73
CA GLU A 102 14.07 21.37 27.58
C GLU A 102 13.40 22.06 26.38
N TYR A 103 13.93 21.80 25.19
CA TYR A 103 13.31 22.28 23.96
C TYR A 103 12.19 21.35 23.54
N TYR A 104 11.01 21.92 23.32
CA TYR A 104 9.83 21.26 22.80
C TYR A 104 9.47 21.80 21.41
N CYS A 105 8.83 20.95 20.62
CA CYS A 105 8.35 21.26 19.29
C CYS A 105 6.88 20.88 19.18
N ARG A 106 6.06 21.79 18.65
CA ARG A 106 4.68 21.54 18.24
C ARG A 106 4.45 21.97 16.80
N LEU A 107 3.34 21.54 16.22
CA LEU A 107 2.93 22.03 14.91
C LEU A 107 2.31 23.44 15.05
N THR A 108 2.61 24.31 14.10
CA THR A 108 2.03 25.66 14.06
C THR A 108 0.54 25.61 13.73
N LYS A 109 -0.24 26.64 14.12
CA LYS A 109 -1.69 26.70 13.80
C LYS A 109 -2.00 26.53 12.29
N PRO A 110 -1.29 27.21 11.36
CA PRO A 110 -1.50 26.99 9.93
C PRO A 110 -1.19 25.56 9.48
N MET A 111 -0.17 24.94 10.08
CA MET A 111 0.20 23.57 9.79
C MET A 111 -0.87 22.57 10.27
N MET A 112 -1.49 22.86 11.41
CA MET A 112 -2.63 22.08 11.92
C MET A 112 -3.85 22.18 11.01
N ALA A 113 -4.18 23.37 10.49
CA ALA A 113 -5.26 23.53 9.52
C ALA A 113 -5.03 22.70 8.24
N LEU A 114 -3.78 22.65 7.75
CA LEU A 114 -3.43 21.78 6.61
C LEU A 114 -3.54 20.29 6.93
N VAL A 115 -3.28 19.88 8.18
CA VAL A 115 -3.48 18.49 8.62
C VAL A 115 -4.96 18.14 8.61
N GLU A 116 -5.81 19.04 9.12
CA GLU A 116 -7.26 18.84 9.10
C GLU A 116 -7.80 18.75 7.67
N GLU A 117 -7.37 19.64 6.78
CA GLU A 117 -7.73 19.58 5.36
C GLU A 117 -7.27 18.25 4.72
N GLU A 118 -6.07 17.77 5.03
CA GLU A 118 -5.58 16.49 4.53
C GLU A 118 -6.47 15.32 4.99
N GLU A 119 -6.93 15.32 6.24
CA GLU A 119 -7.84 14.29 6.75
C GLU A 119 -9.22 14.37 6.08
N LEU A 120 -9.78 15.57 5.89
CA LEU A 120 -11.04 15.75 5.16
C LEU A 120 -10.95 15.22 3.72
N VAL A 121 -9.84 15.49 3.04
CA VAL A 121 -9.59 14.96 1.70
C VAL A 121 -9.48 13.44 1.71
N LYS A 122 -8.83 12.84 2.72
CA LYS A 122 -8.74 11.38 2.86
C LYS A 122 -10.12 10.76 3.06
N GLU A 123 -10.94 11.32 3.93
CA GLU A 123 -12.31 10.87 4.18
C GLU A 123 -13.17 10.98 2.92
N ALA A 124 -13.06 12.08 2.17
CA ALA A 124 -13.77 12.26 0.91
C ALA A 124 -13.33 11.26 -0.19
N GLN A 125 -12.06 10.84 -0.18
CA GLN A 125 -11.53 9.85 -1.13
C GLN A 125 -11.77 8.40 -0.71
N GLU A 126 -12.08 8.15 0.55
CA GLU A 126 -12.32 6.82 1.11
C GLU A 126 -13.33 5.98 0.30
N PRO A 127 -14.54 6.47 -0.05
CA PRO A 127 -15.50 5.67 -0.82
C PRO A 127 -14.99 5.32 -2.22
N VAL A 128 -14.26 6.26 -2.86
CA VAL A 128 -13.66 6.04 -4.17
C VAL A 128 -12.58 4.96 -4.10
N LEU A 129 -11.80 4.92 -3.02
CA LEU A 129 -10.80 3.87 -2.79
C LEU A 129 -11.44 2.51 -2.52
N ALA A 130 -12.54 2.48 -1.76
CA ALA A 130 -13.32 1.26 -1.54
C ALA A 130 -13.86 0.70 -2.86
N ASP A 131 -14.44 1.53 -3.72
CA ASP A 131 -14.93 1.09 -5.03
C ASP A 131 -13.79 0.59 -5.95
N ARG A 132 -12.64 1.27 -5.92
CA ARG A 132 -11.45 0.81 -6.68
C ARG A 132 -10.93 -0.52 -6.17
N LEU A 133 -10.90 -0.71 -4.84
CA LEU A 133 -10.51 -1.99 -4.23
C LEU A 133 -11.50 -3.10 -4.60
N ALA A 134 -12.80 -2.83 -4.55
CA ALA A 134 -13.83 -3.77 -4.98
C ALA A 134 -13.65 -4.17 -6.45
N LYS A 135 -13.46 -3.20 -7.36
CA LYS A 135 -13.18 -3.48 -8.78
C LYS A 135 -11.93 -4.35 -8.97
N LEU A 136 -10.84 -4.04 -8.27
CA LEU A 136 -9.61 -4.84 -8.33
C LEU A 136 -9.84 -6.28 -7.87
N LEU A 137 -10.60 -6.49 -6.79
CA LEU A 137 -10.94 -7.82 -6.31
C LEU A 137 -11.88 -8.54 -7.27
N MET A 138 -12.88 -7.85 -7.84
CA MET A 138 -13.76 -8.41 -8.86
C MET A 138 -13.00 -8.92 -10.09
N MET A 139 -11.86 -8.29 -10.43
CA MET A 139 -10.98 -8.70 -11.52
C MET A 139 -9.95 -9.79 -11.11
N SER A 140 -9.80 -10.08 -9.82
CA SER A 140 -8.85 -11.07 -9.32
C SER A 140 -9.40 -12.49 -9.48
N VAL A 141 -8.54 -13.45 -9.85
CA VAL A 141 -8.90 -14.85 -10.14
C VAL A 141 -9.66 -15.52 -8.98
N HIS A 142 -9.30 -15.19 -7.74
CA HIS A 142 -9.93 -15.74 -6.54
C HIS A 142 -10.73 -14.72 -5.75
N GLN A 143 -10.98 -13.54 -6.33
CA GLN A 143 -11.58 -12.39 -5.62
C GLN A 143 -10.85 -12.03 -4.32
N ARG A 144 -9.53 -12.29 -4.33
CA ARG A 144 -8.64 -12.14 -3.19
C ARG A 144 -7.40 -11.38 -3.57
N LEU A 145 -6.85 -10.63 -2.61
CA LEU A 145 -5.61 -9.89 -2.75
C LEU A 145 -4.81 -9.92 -1.44
N ASN A 146 -3.52 -10.22 -1.53
CA ASN A 146 -2.64 -10.19 -0.35
C ASN A 146 -2.43 -8.74 0.13
N VAL A 147 -2.62 -8.52 1.43
CA VAL A 147 -2.48 -7.20 2.06
C VAL A 147 -1.05 -6.96 2.46
N VAL A 148 -0.31 -6.32 1.56
CA VAL A 148 1.01 -5.76 1.89
C VAL A 148 0.87 -4.33 2.42
N MET A 149 -0.25 -3.64 2.15
CA MET A 149 -0.41 -2.22 2.44
C MET A 149 -1.28 -1.94 3.67
N VAL A 150 -0.68 -1.33 4.69
CA VAL A 150 -1.32 -0.97 5.98
C VAL A 150 -2.58 -0.11 5.79
N LYS A 151 -2.62 0.75 4.78
CA LYS A 151 -3.75 1.68 4.54
C LYS A 151 -5.04 0.98 4.12
N LEU A 152 -4.95 -0.21 3.52
CA LEU A 152 -6.16 -0.96 3.12
C LEU A 152 -6.86 -1.57 4.32
N ASN A 153 -6.15 -1.83 5.43
CA ASN A 153 -6.76 -2.42 6.62
C ASN A 153 -7.82 -1.50 7.24
N GLU A 154 -7.57 -0.19 7.28
CA GLU A 154 -8.52 0.79 7.83
C GLU A 154 -9.80 0.85 7.00
N ILE A 155 -9.67 0.85 5.66
CA ILE A 155 -10.82 0.82 4.74
C ILE A 155 -11.60 -0.50 4.90
N VAL A 156 -10.90 -1.64 4.92
CA VAL A 156 -11.53 -2.96 5.06
C VAL A 156 -12.28 -3.08 6.39
N ALA A 157 -11.76 -2.48 7.48
CA ALA A 157 -12.45 -2.47 8.76
C ALA A 157 -13.75 -1.65 8.74
N LYS A 158 -13.79 -0.54 7.98
CA LYS A 158 -14.99 0.30 7.84
C LYS A 158 -16.04 -0.29 6.90
N TYR A 159 -15.62 -0.98 5.84
CA TYR A 159 -16.49 -1.62 4.83
C TYR A 159 -16.56 -3.15 5.03
N GLY A 160 -16.83 -3.59 6.26
CA GLY A 160 -16.86 -5.01 6.63
C GLY A 160 -18.03 -5.82 6.03
N ASP A 161 -19.01 -5.14 5.44
CA ASP A 161 -20.11 -5.71 4.66
C ASP A 161 -19.66 -6.11 3.25
N VAL A 162 -18.67 -5.41 2.68
CA VAL A 162 -18.15 -5.64 1.32
C VAL A 162 -16.87 -6.47 1.34
N PHE A 163 -16.00 -6.25 2.33
CA PHE A 163 -14.69 -6.87 2.40
C PHE A 163 -14.54 -7.70 3.67
N ARG A 164 -13.77 -8.79 3.56
CA ARG A 164 -13.32 -9.58 4.70
C ARG A 164 -11.82 -9.71 4.69
N LEU A 165 -11.22 -9.51 5.86
CA LEU A 165 -9.82 -9.82 6.06
C LEU A 165 -9.67 -11.26 6.55
N VAL A 166 -8.91 -12.07 5.84
CA VAL A 166 -8.69 -13.49 6.17
C VAL A 166 -7.20 -13.78 6.29
N ASN A 167 -6.83 -14.70 7.20
CA ASN A 167 -5.48 -15.21 7.32
C ASN A 167 -5.49 -16.74 7.45
N TYR A 168 -5.42 -17.43 6.30
CA TYR A 168 -5.48 -18.89 6.26
C TYR A 168 -4.20 -19.58 6.75
N SER A 169 -3.05 -18.92 6.68
CA SER A 169 -1.76 -19.54 7.00
C SER A 169 -1.21 -19.17 8.39
N GLY A 170 -1.91 -18.32 9.14
CA GLY A 170 -1.48 -17.79 10.43
C GLY A 170 -0.27 -16.83 10.39
N ARG A 171 0.43 -16.71 9.25
CA ARG A 171 1.55 -15.78 9.07
C ARG A 171 1.05 -14.38 8.74
N LYS A 172 1.70 -13.36 9.31
CA LYS A 172 1.36 -11.94 9.02
C LYS A 172 1.50 -11.57 7.54
N SER A 173 2.38 -12.25 6.81
CA SER A 173 2.62 -12.03 5.36
C SER A 173 1.54 -12.61 4.45
N SER A 174 0.58 -13.34 4.99
CA SER A 174 -0.45 -14.04 4.22
C SER A 174 -1.85 -13.54 4.55
N MET A 175 -1.93 -12.30 5.04
CA MET A 175 -3.20 -11.63 5.24
C MET A 175 -3.78 -11.32 3.85
N GLU A 176 -5.01 -11.72 3.60
CA GLU A 176 -5.69 -11.54 2.32
C GLU A 176 -7.00 -10.79 2.53
N ILE A 177 -7.33 -9.88 1.62
CA ILE A 177 -8.66 -9.29 1.52
C ILE A 177 -9.46 -10.15 0.56
N GLU A 178 -10.62 -10.59 1.00
CA GLU A 178 -11.63 -11.30 0.23
C GLU A 178 -12.83 -10.37 -0.02
N LEU A 179 -13.37 -10.40 -1.24
CA LEU A 179 -14.63 -9.74 -1.56
C LEU A 179 -15.80 -10.62 -1.11
N LEU A 180 -16.71 -10.06 -0.32
CA LEU A 180 -17.92 -10.76 0.16
C LEU A 180 -19.13 -10.54 -0.74
N SER A 181 -19.24 -9.33 -1.30
CA SER A 181 -20.42 -8.91 -2.07
C SER A 181 -20.00 -8.35 -3.42
N TRP A 182 -20.56 -8.94 -4.49
CA TRP A 182 -20.35 -8.46 -5.86
C TRP A 182 -21.29 -7.30 -6.17
N LYS A 183 -20.73 -6.15 -6.53
CA LYS A 183 -21.51 -4.97 -6.94
C LYS A 183 -21.56 -4.87 -8.47
N PRO A 184 -22.68 -5.22 -9.14
CA PRO A 184 -22.77 -5.21 -10.60
C PRO A 184 -22.60 -3.80 -11.19
N GLU A 185 -22.98 -2.78 -10.45
CA GLU A 185 -22.76 -1.36 -10.78
C GLU A 185 -21.28 -1.00 -10.98
N LEU A 186 -20.35 -1.70 -10.31
CA LEU A 186 -18.92 -1.49 -10.46
C LEU A 186 -18.32 -2.25 -11.65
N ALA A 187 -19.04 -3.23 -12.20
CA ALA A 187 -18.58 -4.05 -13.33
C ALA A 187 -18.71 -3.34 -14.69
N VAL A 188 -19.45 -2.22 -14.74
CA VAL A 188 -19.61 -1.42 -15.96
C VAL A 188 -18.38 -0.53 -16.16
N SER A 189 -17.74 -0.66 -17.31
CA SER A 189 -16.60 0.20 -17.66
C SER A 189 -17.03 1.65 -17.92
N ALA A 190 -16.12 2.60 -17.72
CA ALA A 190 -16.38 4.00 -18.03
C ALA A 190 -16.76 4.21 -19.52
N VAL A 191 -16.21 3.38 -20.41
CA VAL A 191 -16.49 3.42 -21.85
C VAL A 191 -17.91 2.93 -22.14
N GLU A 192 -18.35 1.82 -21.52
CA GLU A 192 -19.71 1.30 -21.66
C GLU A 192 -20.75 2.27 -21.11
N ALA A 193 -20.49 2.85 -19.93
CA ALA A 193 -21.37 3.85 -19.33
C ALA A 193 -21.55 5.08 -20.24
N ALA A 194 -20.46 5.58 -20.82
CA ALA A 194 -20.49 6.72 -21.75
C ALA A 194 -21.22 6.39 -23.06
N ALA A 195 -21.07 5.16 -23.57
CA ALA A 195 -21.77 4.70 -24.76
C ALA A 195 -23.29 4.54 -24.53
N ALA A 196 -23.69 4.03 -23.36
CA ALA A 196 -25.09 3.90 -22.98
C ALA A 196 -25.79 5.26 -22.79
N GLY A 197 -25.08 6.27 -22.27
CA GLY A 197 -25.60 7.64 -22.16
C GLY A 197 -25.92 8.28 -23.51
N LYS A 198 -25.07 8.07 -24.51
CA LYS A 198 -25.28 8.58 -25.89
C LYS A 198 -26.47 7.94 -26.59
N ARG A 199 -26.77 6.65 -26.31
CA ARG A 199 -27.94 5.96 -26.87
C ARG A 199 -29.27 6.43 -26.30
N LYS A 200 -29.31 7.08 -25.14
CA LYS A 200 -30.54 7.60 -24.53
C LYS A 200 -30.89 9.04 -24.97
N GLN A 201 -29.99 9.71 -25.68
CA GLN A 201 -30.19 11.07 -26.20
C GLN A 201 -30.52 11.10 -27.70
N MET A 202 -30.50 9.95 -28.37
CA MET A 202 -31.10 9.70 -29.68
C MET A 202 -32.48 9.08 -29.48
#